data_AF-A0A3N0ZKG2-F1
#
_entry.id   AF-A0A3N0ZKG2-F1
#
_cell.length_a   1.000
_cell.length_b   1.000
_cell.length_c   1.000
_cell.angle_alpha   90.00
_cell.angle_beta   90.00
_cell.angle_gamma   90.00
#
_symmetry.space_group_name_H-M   'P 1'
#
loop_
_entity.id
_entity.type
_entity.pdbx_description
1 polymer ?
#
loop_
_entity_poly.entity_id
_entity_poly.type
_entity_poly.pdbx_seq_one_letter_code
_entity_poly.pdbx_strand_id
1 'polypeptide(L)'
;MRPYFAYVFINDKSKNYIGTTELVPFKLINNDVNIYFLKYCLVSNEYISKSALIMYGKEHPRIYVKDLLAIKIPLPDLEIQQKIVSDIQQREEKSNQYKEQIKNYKKK
;
A
#
# COMPACT_ATOMS: atom_id res chain seq x y z
N MET A 1 -9.76 -7.37 -8.89
CA MET A 1 -9.00 -6.39 -8.08
C MET A 1 -9.34 -4.98 -8.55
N ARG A 2 -9.85 -4.14 -7.64
CA ARG A 2 -10.12 -2.70 -7.86
C ARG A 2 -8.95 -1.88 -7.29
N PRO A 3 -7.91 -1.55 -8.09
CA PRO A 3 -6.66 -0.99 -7.56
C PRO A 3 -6.83 0.40 -6.92
N TYR A 4 -7.88 1.14 -7.28
CA TYR A 4 -8.19 2.47 -6.71
C TYR A 4 -8.58 2.48 -5.24
N PHE A 5 -8.91 1.33 -4.65
CA PHE A 5 -9.13 1.26 -3.19
C PHE A 5 -7.84 1.20 -2.37
N ALA A 6 -6.68 1.02 -3.01
CA ALA A 6 -5.37 1.04 -2.35
C ALA A 6 -5.24 0.09 -1.13
N TYR A 7 -5.98 -1.02 -1.13
CA TYR A 7 -5.89 -2.01 -0.07
C TYR A 7 -4.62 -2.85 -0.23
N VAL A 8 -3.56 -2.41 0.44
CA VAL A 8 -2.28 -3.11 0.51
C VAL A 8 -1.99 -3.45 1.97
N PHE A 9 -1.85 -4.74 2.25
CA PHE A 9 -1.51 -5.25 3.57
C PHE A 9 -0.24 -6.09 3.50
N ILE A 10 0.52 -6.06 4.59
CA ILE A 10 1.72 -6.86 4.75
C ILE A 10 1.29 -8.17 5.40
N ASN A 11 1.69 -9.30 4.80
CA ASN A 11 1.41 -10.61 5.34
C ASN A 11 2.33 -10.90 6.55
N ASP A 12 1.79 -10.75 7.76
CA ASP A 12 2.44 -11.14 9.00
C ASP A 12 2.42 -12.67 9.14
N LYS A 13 3.60 -13.29 8.98
CA LYS A 13 3.77 -14.75 9.01
C LYS A 13 3.41 -15.39 10.35
N SER A 14 3.30 -14.62 11.44
CA SER A 14 2.84 -15.14 12.74
C SER A 14 1.34 -15.40 12.78
N LYS A 15 0.59 -14.90 11.79
CA LYS A 15 -0.87 -15.00 11.73
C LYS A 15 -1.31 -15.79 10.50
N ASN A 16 -2.40 -16.54 10.66
CA ASN A 16 -3.04 -17.24 9.57
C ASN A 16 -4.07 -16.31 8.91
N TYR A 17 -3.75 -15.79 7.73
CA TYR A 17 -4.67 -14.99 6.93
C TYR A 17 -5.35 -15.85 5.86
N ILE A 18 -6.66 -15.66 5.68
CA ILE A 18 -7.43 -16.19 4.56
C ILE A 18 -7.94 -15.00 3.78
N GLY A 19 -7.65 -14.96 2.48
CA GLY A 19 -8.02 -13.87 1.58
C GLY A 19 -8.95 -14.35 0.45
N THR A 20 -9.71 -13.42 -0.10
CA THR A 20 -10.45 -13.65 -1.36
C THR A 20 -9.48 -13.86 -2.53
N THR A 21 -9.90 -14.60 -3.55
CA THR A 21 -9.15 -14.81 -4.81
C THR A 21 -8.93 -13.52 -5.61
N GLU A 22 -9.65 -12.45 -5.27
CA GLU A 22 -9.43 -11.13 -5.87
C GLU A 22 -8.18 -10.39 -5.35
N LEU A 23 -7.57 -10.87 -4.27
CA LEU A 23 -6.32 -10.34 -3.76
C LEU A 23 -5.16 -10.87 -4.59
N VAL A 24 -4.29 -9.97 -5.03
CA VAL A 24 -3.09 -10.32 -5.79
C VAL A 24 -1.91 -10.40 -4.82
N PRO A 25 -1.37 -11.59 -4.52
CA PRO A 25 -0.22 -11.72 -3.63
C PRO A 25 1.06 -11.32 -4.36
N PHE A 26 1.90 -10.52 -3.70
CA PHE A 26 3.25 -10.22 -4.15
C PHE A 26 4.27 -10.83 -3.20
N LYS A 27 5.35 -11.36 -3.76
CA LYS A 27 6.52 -11.81 -3.01
C LYS A 27 7.72 -10.97 -3.45
N LEU A 28 8.43 -10.41 -2.48
CA LEU A 28 9.71 -9.77 -2.74
C LEU A 28 10.73 -10.83 -3.16
N ILE A 29 11.34 -10.61 -4.31
CA ILE A 29 12.41 -11.48 -4.84
C ILE A 29 13.77 -11.02 -4.33
N ASN A 30 13.92 -9.71 -4.11
CA ASN A 30 15.17 -9.09 -3.69
C ASN A 30 15.08 -8.55 -2.26
N ASN A 31 16.23 -8.47 -1.59
CA ASN A 31 16.35 -7.98 -0.21
C ASN A 31 16.73 -6.48 -0.12
N ASP A 32 16.85 -5.80 -1.26
CA ASP A 32 17.15 -4.37 -1.40
C ASP A 32 15.89 -3.48 -1.26
N VAL A 33 14.73 -4.07 -0.98
CA VAL A 33 13.46 -3.36 -0.84
C VAL A 33 12.90 -3.52 0.56
N ASN A 34 12.68 -2.40 1.24
CA ASN A 34 11.91 -2.34 2.46
C ASN A 34 10.42 -2.58 2.15
N ILE A 35 9.82 -3.59 2.78
CA ILE A 35 8.42 -3.97 2.54
C ILE A 35 7.41 -2.86 2.87
N TYR A 36 7.68 -2.02 3.87
CA TYR A 36 6.84 -0.89 4.23
C TYR A 36 6.98 0.24 3.22
N PHE A 37 8.20 0.48 2.71
CA PHE A 37 8.43 1.45 1.64
C PHE A 37 7.62 1.06 0.40
N LEU A 38 7.71 -0.21 -0.04
CA LEU A 38 6.91 -0.70 -1.15
C LEU A 38 5.41 -0.54 -0.89
N LYS A 39 4.92 -0.88 0.31
CA LYS A 39 3.52 -0.65 0.69
C LYS A 39 3.12 0.81 0.47
N TYR A 40 3.92 1.77 0.94
CA TYR A 40 3.64 3.20 0.78
C TYR A 40 3.68 3.65 -0.69
N CYS A 41 4.58 3.09 -1.51
CA CYS A 41 4.57 3.33 -2.95
C CYS A 41 3.27 2.83 -3.61
N LEU A 42 2.82 1.62 -3.27
CA LEU A 42 1.62 1.01 -3.86
C LEU A 42 0.32 1.74 -3.48
N VAL A 43 0.27 2.38 -2.31
CA VAL A 43 -0.88 3.20 -1.88
C VAL A 43 -0.72 4.69 -2.20
N SER A 44 0.38 5.07 -2.85
CA SER A 44 0.59 6.46 -3.26
C SER A 44 -0.42 6.86 -4.34
N ASN A 45 -0.82 8.14 -4.32
CA ASN A 45 -1.72 8.69 -5.34
C ASN A 45 -1.17 8.50 -6.75
N GLU A 46 0.15 8.60 -6.94
CA GLU A 46 0.78 8.41 -8.24
C GLU A 46 0.59 6.98 -8.74
N TYR A 47 0.86 5.99 -7.90
CA TYR A 47 0.71 4.59 -8.27
C TYR A 47 -0.75 4.23 -8.54
N ILE A 48 -1.66 4.68 -7.67
CA ILE A 48 -3.11 4.49 -7.84
C ILE A 48 -3.56 5.12 -9.17
N SER A 49 -3.14 6.34 -9.46
CA SER A 49 -3.51 7.04 -10.69
C SER A 49 -3.00 6.31 -11.93
N LYS A 50 -1.74 5.86 -11.94
CA LYS A 50 -1.18 5.06 -13.03
C LYS A 50 -1.93 3.74 -13.21
N SER A 51 -2.25 3.05 -12.11
CA SER A 51 -2.99 1.79 -12.15
C SER A 51 -4.42 1.96 -12.67
N ALA A 52 -5.07 3.10 -12.38
CA ALA A 52 -6.39 3.41 -12.89
C ALA A 52 -6.39 3.67 -14.41
N LEU A 53 -5.33 4.23 -14.97
CA LEU A 53 -5.20 4.50 -16.41
C LEU A 53 -5.08 3.22 -17.26
N ILE A 54 -4.46 2.18 -16.70
CA ILE A 54 -4.26 0.89 -17.39
C ILE A 54 -5.34 -0.14 -17.06
N MET A 55 -6.40 0.30 -16.39
CA MET A 55 -7.53 -0.52 -16.01
C MET A 55 -8.51 -0.66 -17.17
N TYR A 56 -8.95 -1.89 -17.44
CA TYR A 56 -9.87 -2.21 -18.54
C TYR A 56 -11.28 -2.53 -18.01
N GLY A 57 -12.30 -2.16 -18.79
CA GLY A 57 -13.72 -2.47 -18.51
C GLY A 57 -14.43 -1.40 -17.68
N LYS A 58 -15.65 -1.02 -18.09
CA LYS A 58 -16.46 0.03 -17.44
C LYS A 58 -17.17 -0.44 -16.16
N GLU A 59 -17.80 -1.61 -16.18
CA GLU A 59 -18.58 -2.14 -15.04
C GLU A 59 -17.76 -3.05 -14.11
N HIS A 60 -16.82 -3.81 -14.70
CA HIS A 60 -15.91 -4.67 -13.96
C HIS A 60 -14.47 -4.29 -14.29
N PRO A 61 -13.95 -3.22 -13.66
CA PRO A 61 -12.56 -2.83 -13.81
C PRO A 61 -11.62 -4.00 -13.47
N ARG A 62 -10.82 -4.41 -14.45
CA ARG A 62 -9.80 -5.45 -14.30
C ARG A 62 -8.45 -4.88 -14.71
N ILE A 63 -7.44 -5.27 -13.97
CA ILE A 63 -6.04 -5.00 -14.26
C ILE A 63 -5.30 -6.33 -14.30
N TYR A 64 -4.52 -6.57 -15.34
CA TYR A 64 -3.67 -7.76 -15.37
C TYR A 64 -2.44 -7.53 -14.50
N VAL A 65 -2.00 -8.58 -13.80
CA VAL A 65 -0.83 -8.52 -12.91
C VAL A 65 0.42 -8.05 -13.65
N LYS A 66 0.60 -8.48 -14.91
CA LYS A 66 1.72 -8.04 -15.77
C LYS A 66 1.75 -6.52 -15.98
N ASP A 67 0.60 -5.89 -16.15
CA ASP A 67 0.52 -4.45 -16.46
C ASP A 67 0.72 -3.64 -15.18
N LEU A 68 0.21 -4.16 -14.06
CA LEU A 68 0.47 -3.61 -12.73
C LEU A 68 1.97 -3.65 -12.39
N LEU A 69 2.66 -4.77 -12.64
CA LEU A 69 4.10 -4.92 -12.41
C LEU A 69 4.96 -4.08 -13.36
N ALA A 70 4.41 -3.63 -14.50
CA ALA A 70 5.10 -2.74 -15.42
C ALA A 70 5.14 -1.28 -14.93
N ILE A 71 4.37 -0.92 -13.89
CA ILE A 71 4.42 0.41 -13.29
C ILE A 71 5.74 0.57 -12.54
N LYS A 72 6.58 1.48 -13.03
CA LYS A 72 7.85 1.83 -12.38
C LYS A 72 7.60 2.64 -11.10
N ILE A 73 8.32 2.28 -10.04
CA ILE A 73 8.39 3.00 -8.76
C ILE A 73 9.83 3.47 -8.51
N PRO A 74 10.03 4.59 -7.79
CA PRO A 74 11.37 4.98 -7.36
C PRO A 74 11.91 3.97 -6.35
N LEU A 75 13.16 3.56 -6.52
CA LEU A 75 13.85 2.66 -5.59
C LEU A 75 15.17 3.29 -5.15
N PRO A 76 15.15 4.16 -4.13
CA PRO A 76 16.37 4.70 -3.54
C PRO A 76 17.08 3.63 -2.69
N ASP A 77 18.28 3.93 -2.20
CA ASP A 77 19.02 3.02 -1.32
C ASP A 77 18.26 2.71 -0.01
N LEU A 78 18.57 1.55 0.59
CA LEU A 78 17.87 1.04 1.77
C LEU A 78 17.82 2.03 2.95
N GLU A 79 18.89 2.80 3.18
CA GLU A 79 18.93 3.80 4.24
C GLU A 79 17.89 4.91 4.01
N ILE A 80 17.78 5.39 2.77
CA ILE A 80 16.78 6.40 2.38
C ILE A 80 15.37 5.81 2.49
N GLN A 81 15.17 4.56 2.05
CA GLN A 81 13.88 3.87 2.20
C GLN A 81 13.46 3.80 3.68
N GLN A 82 14.38 3.45 4.58
CA GLN A 82 14.12 3.37 6.03
C GLN A 82 13.77 4.74 6.62
N LYS A 83 14.49 5.79 6.23
CA LYS A 83 14.20 7.17 6.67
C LYS A 83 12.79 7.60 6.27
N ILE A 84 12.42 7.37 5.00
CA ILE A 84 11.08 7.68 4.49
C ILE A 84 10.00 6.92 5.28
N VAL A 85 10.20 5.61 5.51
CA VAL A 85 9.26 4.79 6.27
C VAL A 85 9.09 5.32 7.70
N SER A 86 10.20 5.66 8.38
CA SER A 86 10.17 6.20 9.75
C SER A 86 9.39 7.51 9.83
N ASP A 87 9.63 8.43 8.89
CA ASP A 87 8.94 9.72 8.84
C ASP A 87 7.43 9.55 8.62
N ILE A 88 7.03 8.63 7.74
CA ILE A 88 5.61 8.34 7.49
C ILE A 88 4.96 7.72 8.73
N GLN A 89 5.59 6.71 9.34
CA GLN A 89 5.05 6.03 10.52
C GLN A 89 4.86 6.99 11.70
N GLN A 90 5.81 7.90 11.94
CA GLN A 90 5.67 8.92 12.98
C GLN A 90 4.47 9.84 12.73
N ARG A 91 4.20 10.20 11.48
CA ARG A 91 3.05 11.02 11.11
C ARG A 91 1.74 10.26 11.25
N GLU A 92 1.71 8.99 10.87
CA GLU A 92 0.55 8.11 11.03
C GLU A 92 0.20 7.92 12.51
N GLU A 93 1.20 7.71 13.37
CA GLU A 93 1.01 7.58 14.81
C GLU A 93 0.38 8.84 15.42
N LYS A 94 0.93 10.02 15.13
CA LYS A 94 0.36 11.31 15.58
C LYS A 94 -1.07 11.51 15.05
N SER A 95 -1.33 11.19 13.79
CA SER A 95 -2.66 11.27 13.19
C SER A 95 -3.68 10.38 13.91
N ASN A 96 -3.29 9.16 14.27
CA ASN A 96 -4.13 8.23 15.01
C ASN A 96 -4.41 8.72 16.44
N GLN A 97 -3.39 9.26 17.13
CA GLN A 97 -3.56 9.86 18.45
C GLN A 97 -4.59 11.00 18.42
N TYR A 98 -4.52 11.90 17.44
CA TYR A 98 -5.49 12.99 17.30
C TYR A 98 -6.90 12.48 16.99
N LYS A 99 -7.05 11.46 16.14
CA LYS A 99 -8.36 10.84 15.85
C LYS A 99 -9.00 10.25 17.10
N GLU A 100 -8.22 9.55 17.93
CA GLU A 100 -8.72 9.00 19.19
C GLU A 100 -9.11 10.09 20.19
N GLN A 101 -8.33 11.18 20.29
CA GLN A 101 -8.70 12.33 21.11
C GLN A 101 -10.04 12.93 20.67
N ILE A 102 -10.22 13.21 19.38
CA ILE A 102 -11.48 13.74 18.83
C ILE A 102 -12.65 12.81 19.12
N LYS A 103 -12.47 11.50 18.98
CA LYS A 103 -13.50 10.49 19.26
C LYS A 103 -13.90 10.50 20.74
N ASN A 104 -12.94 10.68 21.65
CA ASN A 104 -13.21 10.78 23.08
C ASN A 104 -13.94 12.08 23.44
N TYR A 105 -13.61 13.20 22.79
CA TYR A 105 -14.33 14.45 22.96
C TYR A 105 -15.78 14.38 22.48
N LYS A 106 -16.05 13.71 21.36
CA LYS A 106 -17.42 13.54 20.81
C LYS A 106 -18.32 12.60 21.63
N LYS A 107 -17.75 11.80 22.52
CA LYS A 107 -18.49 10.87 23.40
C LYS A 107 -18.90 11.51 24.73
N LYS A 108 -18.32 12.65 25.08
CA LYS A 108 -18.72 13.49 26.21
C LYS A 108 -19.78 14.48 25.76
#